data_AF-J3AAP4-F1
#
_entry.id   AF-J3AAP4-F1
#
_cell.length_a   1.000
_cell.length_b   1.000
_cell.length_c   1.000
_cell.angle_alpha   90.00
_cell.angle_beta   90.00
_cell.angle_gamma   90.00
#
_symmetry.space_group_name_H-M   'P 1'
#
loop_
_entity.id
_entity.type
_entity.pdbx_description
1 polymer ?
#
loop_
_entity_poly.entity_id
_entity_poly.type
_entity_poly.pdbx_seq_one_letter_code
_entity_poly.pdbx_strand_id
1 'polypeptide(L)'
;MHYLLIPLFGLPILVGVLAAIFQKPPFWKKWGLTIASAVLIYGGCFAANVHWQMKYGIPVLPTESDLEVFLYFCILLVFVCILMYIVFLIMMRKQFWKMNLVFLCTAFGLFSFFAAAFLGMGPFLKKAEYVTVVQKAKDQWKAAKMDNEKPIDLAIVYSKQDCTKNCAGYPYSSLILIRNQSDQPLEIDLKLRLQNKSGAVLKEVEAVPLKLSSGEITEVWTGDSYAKHDFWARASVVTDERVTDLKYQYSIIDRR
;
A
#
# COMPACT_ATOMS: atom_id res chain seq x y z
N MET A 1 4.21 -5.29 18.14
CA MET A 1 5.24 -4.33 18.59
C MET A 1 5.48 -3.19 17.58
N HIS A 2 5.51 -3.45 16.27
CA HIS A 2 5.79 -2.45 15.23
C HIS A 2 4.86 -1.22 15.23
N TYR A 3 3.60 -1.36 15.60
CA TYR A 3 2.65 -0.23 15.69
C TYR A 3 3.03 0.84 16.72
N LEU A 4 3.93 0.55 17.68
CA LEU A 4 4.45 1.55 18.62
C LEU A 4 5.38 2.57 17.94
N LEU A 5 5.88 2.27 16.74
CA LEU A 5 6.68 3.20 15.95
C LEU A 5 5.84 4.41 15.51
N ILE A 6 4.55 4.23 15.26
CA ILE A 6 3.64 5.28 14.80
C ILE A 6 3.54 6.42 15.84
N PRO A 7 3.17 6.19 17.11
CA PRO A 7 3.16 7.25 18.11
C PRO A 7 4.57 7.75 18.43
N LEU A 8 5.60 6.90 18.45
CA LEU A 8 6.98 7.31 18.75
C LEU A 8 7.48 8.40 17.79
N PHE A 9 7.15 8.30 16.50
CA PHE A 9 7.55 9.27 15.49
C PHE A 9 6.49 10.33 15.19
N GLY A 10 5.21 10.05 15.43
CA GLY A 10 4.12 11.00 15.22
C GLY A 10 4.01 12.08 16.30
N LEU A 11 4.23 11.73 17.58
CA LEU A 11 4.09 12.67 18.70
C LEU A 11 5.05 13.86 18.63
N PRO A 12 6.36 13.67 18.37
CA PRO A 12 7.31 14.79 18.28
C PRO A 12 6.92 15.81 17.20
N ILE A 13 6.33 15.35 16.11
CA ILE A 13 5.89 16.18 14.99
C ILE A 13 4.62 16.93 15.35
N LEU A 14 3.66 16.24 15.96
CA LEU A 14 2.44 16.86 16.46
C LEU A 14 2.77 17.98 17.46
N VAL A 15 3.68 17.71 18.40
CA VAL A 15 4.19 18.71 19.35
C VAL A 15 4.91 19.85 18.64
N GLY A 16 5.73 19.56 17.63
CA GLY A 16 6.43 20.58 16.83
C GLY A 16 5.47 21.49 16.06
N VAL A 17 4.42 20.93 15.45
CA VAL A 17 3.37 21.68 14.75
C VAL A 17 2.56 22.53 15.73
N LEU A 18 2.12 21.96 16.85
CA LEU A 18 1.40 22.71 17.88
C LEU A 18 2.26 23.84 18.45
N ALA A 19 3.54 23.58 18.73
CA ALA A 19 4.46 24.60 19.19
C ALA A 19 4.62 25.73 18.15
N ALA A 20 4.67 25.41 16.86
CA ALA A 20 4.74 26.41 15.78
C ALA A 20 3.48 27.30 15.70
N ILE A 21 2.29 26.76 15.98
CA ILE A 21 1.03 27.52 16.02
C ILE A 21 1.08 28.64 17.06
N PHE A 22 1.69 28.40 18.21
CA PHE A 22 1.78 29.37 19.30
C PHE A 22 3.00 30.32 19.21
N GLN A 23 3.79 30.27 18.12
CA GLN A 23 4.98 31.11 17.93
C GLN A 23 4.64 32.52 17.41
N LYS A 24 5.49 33.49 17.76
CA LYS A 24 5.31 34.91 17.41
C LYS A 24 5.46 35.18 15.89
N PRO A 25 4.87 36.25 15.33
CA PRO A 25 4.95 36.61 13.91
C PRO A 25 6.35 36.61 13.24
N PRO A 26 7.46 37.01 13.88
CA PRO A 26 8.80 36.90 13.25
C PRO A 26 9.21 35.45 12.92
N PHE A 27 8.69 34.45 13.66
CA PHE A 27 8.90 33.04 13.34
C PHE A 27 8.17 32.66 12.05
N TRP A 28 6.90 33.03 11.92
CA TRP A 28 6.08 32.78 10.74
C TRP A 28 6.60 33.48 9.48
N LYS A 29 7.22 34.65 9.62
CA LYS A 29 7.86 35.34 8.49
C LYS A 29 9.09 34.58 7.94
N LYS A 30 9.79 33.82 8.79
CA LYS A 30 11.00 33.07 8.42
C LYS A 30 10.70 31.62 8.00
N TRP A 31 9.77 30.95 8.69
CA TRP A 31 9.50 29.52 8.53
C TRP A 31 8.12 29.21 7.96
N GLY A 32 7.25 30.21 7.81
CA GLY A 32 5.87 30.02 7.38
C GLY A 32 5.75 29.33 6.03
N LEU A 33 6.63 29.66 5.07
CA LEU A 33 6.64 29.02 3.76
C LEU A 33 6.97 27.51 3.86
N THR A 34 7.97 27.15 4.67
CA THR A 34 8.39 25.75 4.88
C THR A 34 7.34 24.95 5.63
N ILE A 35 6.68 25.55 6.63
CA ILE A 35 5.60 24.90 7.37
C ILE A 35 4.38 24.72 6.45
N ALA A 36 4.02 25.75 5.67
CA ALA A 36 2.93 25.67 4.71
C ALA A 36 3.17 24.58 3.65
N SER A 37 4.39 24.49 3.10
CA SER A 37 4.73 23.43 2.14
C SER A 37 4.68 22.04 2.77
N ALA A 38 5.19 21.87 4.00
CA ALA A 38 5.08 20.62 4.72
C ALA A 38 3.62 20.23 4.96
N VAL A 39 2.77 21.15 5.42
CA VAL A 39 1.33 20.92 5.64
C VAL A 39 0.64 20.53 4.33
N LEU A 40 0.94 21.19 3.22
CA LEU A 40 0.37 20.86 1.92
C LEU A 40 0.79 19.45 1.45
N ILE A 41 2.06 19.09 1.60
CA ILE A 41 2.56 17.77 1.20
C ILE A 41 1.96 16.69 2.10
N TYR A 42 2.10 16.80 3.42
CA TYR A 42 1.60 15.78 4.35
C TYR A 42 0.08 15.70 4.36
N GLY A 43 -0.61 16.84 4.31
CA GLY A 43 -2.06 16.92 4.23
C GLY A 43 -2.59 16.35 2.92
N GLY A 44 -1.94 16.65 1.79
CA GLY A 44 -2.27 16.06 0.50
C GLY A 44 -2.06 14.55 0.47
N CYS A 45 -0.94 14.05 0.99
CA CYS A 45 -0.71 12.61 1.14
C CYS A 45 -1.75 11.95 2.04
N PHE A 46 -2.09 12.55 3.17
CA PHE A 46 -3.13 12.02 4.07
C PHE A 46 -4.49 11.96 3.37
N ALA A 47 -4.90 13.04 2.69
CA ALA A 47 -6.14 13.09 1.92
C ALA A 47 -6.18 12.02 0.82
N ALA A 48 -5.07 11.81 0.09
CA ALA A 48 -4.94 10.76 -0.91
C ALA A 48 -5.10 9.36 -0.30
N ASN A 49 -4.48 9.10 0.86
CA ASN A 49 -4.61 7.84 1.58
C ASN A 49 -6.05 7.59 2.04
N VAL A 50 -6.75 8.61 2.55
CA VAL A 50 -8.17 8.51 2.92
C VAL A 50 -9.03 8.23 1.69
N HIS A 51 -8.78 8.93 0.58
CA HIS A 51 -9.49 8.68 -0.68
C HIS A 51 -9.30 7.24 -1.16
N TRP A 52 -8.06 6.72 -1.08
CA TRP A 52 -7.73 5.36 -1.47
C TRP A 52 -8.34 4.30 -0.56
N GLN A 53 -8.40 4.56 0.74
CA GLN A 53 -9.11 3.71 1.69
C GLN A 53 -10.60 3.60 1.35
N MET A 54 -11.25 4.73 1.10
CA MET A 54 -12.70 4.75 0.82
C MET A 54 -13.04 4.08 -0.51
N LYS A 55 -12.18 4.23 -1.53
CA LYS A 55 -12.48 3.77 -2.90
C LYS A 55 -11.95 2.37 -3.24
N TYR A 56 -10.83 1.97 -2.63
CA TYR A 56 -10.14 0.72 -2.94
C TYR A 56 -9.89 -0.16 -1.72
N GLY A 57 -10.31 0.26 -0.52
CA GLY A 57 -10.08 -0.49 0.72
C GLY A 57 -8.62 -0.54 1.18
N ILE A 58 -7.76 0.31 0.61
CA ILE A 58 -6.33 0.37 0.91
C ILE A 58 -6.12 0.95 2.31
N PRO A 59 -5.41 0.26 3.24
CA PRO A 59 -5.20 0.72 4.60
C PRO A 59 -4.55 2.12 4.59
N VAL A 60 -5.12 3.04 5.37
CA VAL A 60 -4.54 4.39 5.54
C VAL A 60 -3.15 4.28 6.17
N LEU A 61 -3.03 3.45 7.20
CA LEU A 61 -1.78 3.22 7.92
C LEU A 61 -0.89 2.17 7.20
N PRO A 62 0.43 2.23 7.39
CA PRO A 62 1.35 1.20 6.90
C PRO A 62 0.99 -0.20 7.43
N THR A 63 1.21 -1.23 6.61
CA THR A 63 1.06 -2.64 7.02
C THR A 63 2.21 -3.07 7.93
N GLU A 64 2.13 -4.28 8.51
CA GLU A 64 3.23 -4.83 9.31
C GLU A 64 4.52 -4.95 8.49
N SER A 65 4.43 -5.40 7.24
CA SER A 65 5.58 -5.48 6.32
C SER A 65 6.17 -4.10 6.00
N ASP A 66 5.32 -3.08 5.80
CA ASP A 66 5.78 -1.71 5.58
C ASP A 66 6.47 -1.15 6.84
N LEU A 67 6.00 -1.50 8.04
CA LEU A 67 6.63 -1.11 9.31
C LEU A 67 7.95 -1.85 9.58
N GLU A 68 8.10 -3.07 9.09
CA GLU A 68 9.36 -3.81 9.17
C GLU A 68 10.43 -3.18 8.28
N VAL A 69 10.08 -2.84 7.03
CA VAL A 69 10.96 -2.07 6.14
C VAL A 69 11.32 -0.71 6.75
N PHE A 70 10.33 -0.06 7.38
CA PHE A 70 10.57 1.19 8.10
C PHE A 70 11.58 1.03 9.23
N LEU A 71 11.51 -0.05 10.00
CA LEU A 71 12.46 -0.33 11.08
C LEU A 71 13.89 -0.46 10.54
N TYR A 72 14.09 -1.20 9.44
CA TYR A 72 15.41 -1.29 8.79
C TYR A 72 15.91 0.07 8.31
N PHE A 73 15.02 0.91 7.76
CA PHE A 73 15.35 2.28 7.38
C PHE A 73 15.75 3.15 8.59
N CYS A 74 15.06 3.03 9.72
CA CYS A 74 15.43 3.70 10.97
C CYS A 74 16.82 3.28 11.47
N ILE A 75 17.12 1.98 11.46
CA ILE A 75 18.44 1.45 11.85
C ILE A 75 19.53 2.01 10.94
N LEU A 76 19.30 2.03 9.63
CA LEU A 76 20.24 2.61 8.66
C LEU A 76 20.48 4.09 8.92
N LEU A 77 19.43 4.88 9.19
CA LEU A 77 19.55 6.30 9.53
C LEU A 77 20.38 6.52 10.78
N VAL A 78 20.14 5.75 11.84
CA VAL A 78 20.94 5.81 13.08
C VAL A 78 22.41 5.51 12.79
N PHE A 79 22.69 4.49 11.98
CA PHE A 79 24.05 4.15 11.57
C PHE A 79 24.73 5.30 10.80
N VAL A 80 24.03 5.93 9.86
CA VAL A 80 24.53 7.12 9.12
C VAL A 80 24.80 8.28 10.05
N CYS A 81 23.93 8.54 11.03
CA CYS A 81 24.14 9.58 12.04
C CYS A 81 25.40 9.30 12.89
N ILE A 82 25.64 8.05 13.28
CA ILE A 82 26.85 7.64 14.01
C ILE A 82 28.11 7.85 13.15
N LEU A 83 28.09 7.44 11.88
CA LEU A 83 29.22 7.67 10.97
C LEU A 83 29.51 9.16 10.80
N MET A 84 28.48 9.96 10.57
CA MET A 84 28.62 11.42 10.44
C MET A 84 29.20 12.04 11.72
N TYR A 85 28.79 11.54 12.89
CA TYR A 85 29.34 11.94 14.19
C TYR A 85 30.84 11.59 14.32
N ILE A 86 31.25 10.38 13.94
CA ILE A 86 32.66 9.95 13.97
C ILE A 86 33.52 10.81 13.03
N VAL A 87 33.07 11.03 11.79
CA VAL A 87 33.78 11.87 10.81
C VAL A 87 33.93 13.30 11.34
N PHE A 88 32.87 13.84 11.93
CA PHE A 88 32.89 15.17 12.52
C PHE A 88 33.91 15.28 13.67
N LEU A 89 33.97 14.27 14.56
CA LEU A 89 34.96 14.21 15.64
C LEU A 89 36.39 14.23 15.11
N ILE A 90 36.66 13.45 14.06
CA ILE A 90 37.99 13.34 13.44
C ILE A 90 38.38 14.66 12.76
N MET A 91 37.47 15.28 12.00
CA MET A 91 37.75 16.51 11.25
C MET A 91 37.91 17.74 12.14
N MET A 92 37.04 17.91 13.15
CA MET A 92 36.94 19.19 13.85
C MET A 92 37.90 19.32 15.04
N ARG A 93 38.47 18.21 15.57
CA ARG A 93 39.43 18.16 16.69
C ARG A 93 39.11 19.10 17.89
N LYS A 94 37.86 19.53 18.05
CA LYS A 94 37.44 20.58 19.01
C LYS A 94 36.58 20.01 20.13
N GLN A 95 36.73 20.60 21.31
CA GLN A 95 36.08 20.20 22.55
C GLN A 95 34.58 20.53 22.55
N PHE A 96 33.78 19.53 22.93
CA PHE A 96 32.49 19.23 22.31
C PHE A 96 31.24 19.72 23.10
N TRP A 97 31.42 20.33 24.27
CA TRP A 97 30.34 20.43 25.26
C TRP A 97 29.15 21.34 24.87
N LYS A 98 29.36 22.42 24.11
CA LYS A 98 28.26 23.33 23.70
C LYS A 98 27.57 22.97 22.38
N MET A 99 28.16 22.09 21.56
CA MET A 99 27.56 21.64 20.29
C MET A 99 26.60 20.46 20.45
N ASN A 100 26.66 19.75 21.58
CA ASN A 100 25.85 18.56 21.85
C ASN A 100 24.35 18.81 21.67
N LEU A 101 23.80 19.87 22.27
CA LEU A 101 22.36 20.09 22.24
C LEU A 101 21.85 20.45 20.83
N VAL A 102 22.55 21.35 20.14
CA VAL A 102 22.13 21.78 18.80
C VAL A 102 22.23 20.63 17.82
N PHE A 103 23.33 19.86 17.84
CA PHE A 103 23.52 18.68 16.98
C PHE A 103 22.50 17.59 17.28
N LEU A 104 22.22 17.31 18.56
CA LEU A 104 21.22 16.31 18.94
C LEU A 104 19.82 16.75 18.49
N CYS A 105 19.47 18.03 18.65
CA CYS A 105 18.19 18.58 18.22
C CYS A 105 18.04 18.57 16.69
N THR A 106 19.08 18.92 15.92
CA THR A 106 19.02 18.82 14.44
C THR A 106 18.97 17.39 13.98
N ALA A 107 19.78 16.49 14.54
CA ALA A 107 19.76 15.07 14.18
C ALA A 107 18.41 14.42 14.49
N PHE A 108 17.86 14.68 15.69
CA PHE A 108 16.55 14.17 16.09
C PHE A 108 15.40 14.77 15.27
N GLY A 109 15.46 16.06 14.95
CA GLY A 109 14.48 16.72 14.09
C GLY A 109 14.49 16.18 12.66
N LEU A 110 15.68 15.99 12.09
CA LEU A 110 15.85 15.41 10.76
C LEU A 110 15.35 13.96 10.72
N PHE A 111 15.71 13.17 11.75
CA PHE A 111 15.26 11.79 11.90
C PHE A 111 13.73 11.69 12.01
N SER A 112 13.12 12.54 12.84
CA SER A 112 11.66 12.60 13.01
C SER A 112 10.97 13.00 11.70
N PHE A 113 11.53 13.97 10.96
CA PHE A 113 11.00 14.39 9.67
C PHE A 113 11.02 13.25 8.64
N PHE A 114 12.15 12.56 8.48
CA PHE A 114 12.24 11.41 7.57
C PHE A 114 11.36 10.24 8.01
N ALA A 115 11.22 10.02 9.31
CA ALA A 115 10.32 9.04 9.87
C ALA A 115 8.85 9.32 9.52
N ALA A 116 8.39 10.56 9.66
CA ALA A 116 7.05 10.97 9.21
C ALA A 116 6.87 10.84 7.71
N ALA A 117 7.87 11.28 6.95
CA ALA A 117 7.87 11.16 5.50
C ALA A 117 7.67 9.70 5.10
N PHE A 118 8.37 8.77 5.75
CA PHE A 118 8.20 7.35 5.49
C PHE A 118 6.83 6.81 5.97
N LEU A 119 6.35 7.18 7.16
CA LEU A 119 5.05 6.69 7.63
C LEU A 119 3.87 7.21 6.80
N GLY A 120 3.98 8.44 6.27
CA GLY A 120 2.95 9.06 5.43
C GLY A 120 3.08 8.73 3.94
N MET A 121 4.30 8.57 3.43
CA MET A 121 4.61 8.42 1.99
C MET A 121 5.29 7.10 1.62
N GLY A 122 5.77 6.30 2.58
CA GLY A 122 6.55 5.08 2.34
C GLY A 122 5.83 4.06 1.44
N PRO A 123 4.59 3.64 1.75
CA PRO A 123 3.86 2.76 0.86
C PRO A 123 3.19 3.50 -0.30
N PHE A 124 3.38 4.82 -0.48
CA PHE A 124 2.66 5.61 -1.49
C PHE A 124 2.87 5.08 -2.90
N LEU A 125 4.09 4.67 -3.26
CA LEU A 125 4.40 4.07 -4.55
C LEU A 125 3.66 2.76 -4.78
N LYS A 126 3.64 1.85 -3.79
CA LYS A 126 2.89 0.58 -3.87
C LYS A 126 1.38 0.84 -3.98
N LYS A 127 0.86 1.81 -3.21
CA LYS A 127 -0.54 2.26 -3.28
C LYS A 127 -0.89 2.78 -4.68
N ALA A 128 -0.05 3.66 -5.21
CA ALA A 128 -0.24 4.24 -6.54
C ALA A 128 -0.16 3.19 -7.65
N GLU A 129 0.78 2.24 -7.57
CA GLU A 129 0.90 1.14 -8.53
C GLU A 129 -0.36 0.28 -8.52
N TYR A 130 -0.80 -0.20 -7.35
CA TYR A 130 -2.03 -0.98 -7.22
C TYR A 130 -3.25 -0.24 -7.78
N VAL A 131 -3.42 1.03 -7.42
CA VAL A 131 -4.51 1.87 -7.94
C VAL A 131 -4.44 1.98 -9.46
N THR A 132 -3.25 2.15 -10.03
CA THR A 132 -3.07 2.26 -11.49
C THR A 132 -3.47 0.95 -12.19
N VAL A 133 -3.03 -0.20 -11.68
CA VAL A 133 -3.33 -1.50 -12.30
C VAL A 133 -4.82 -1.83 -12.18
N VAL A 134 -5.43 -1.61 -11.01
CA VAL A 134 -6.88 -1.82 -10.81
C VAL A 134 -7.69 -0.83 -11.64
N GLN A 135 -7.31 0.45 -11.68
CA GLN A 135 -8.02 1.45 -12.46
C GLN A 135 -7.97 1.13 -13.96
N LYS A 136 -6.83 0.65 -14.47
CA LYS A 136 -6.71 0.19 -15.86
C LYS A 136 -7.68 -0.95 -16.17
N ALA A 137 -7.81 -1.94 -15.28
CA ALA A 137 -8.79 -3.01 -15.44
C ALA A 137 -10.23 -2.45 -15.43
N LYS A 138 -10.53 -1.52 -14.51
CA LYS A 138 -11.83 -0.84 -14.45
C LYS A 138 -12.14 -0.02 -15.71
N ASP A 139 -11.15 0.65 -16.30
CA ASP A 139 -11.33 1.47 -17.49
C ASP A 139 -11.54 0.61 -18.75
N GLN A 140 -10.86 -0.53 -18.86
CA GLN A 140 -11.12 -1.53 -19.91
C GLN A 140 -12.58 -1.99 -19.86
N TRP A 141 -13.10 -2.25 -18.67
CA TRP A 141 -14.49 -2.63 -18.47
C TRP A 141 -15.49 -1.50 -18.73
N LYS A 142 -15.16 -0.25 -18.41
CA LYS A 142 -16.03 0.89 -18.77
C LYS A 142 -16.12 1.11 -20.29
N ALA A 143 -15.04 0.83 -21.02
CA ALA A 143 -15.02 0.93 -22.47
C ALA A 143 -15.80 -0.22 -23.14
N ALA A 144 -15.86 -1.40 -22.49
CA ALA A 144 -16.71 -2.50 -22.92
C ALA A 144 -18.18 -2.19 -22.58
N LYS A 145 -19.08 -2.30 -23.57
CA LYS A 145 -20.53 -2.23 -23.31
C LYS A 145 -20.94 -3.37 -22.39
N MET A 146 -21.85 -3.10 -21.45
CA MET A 146 -22.43 -4.15 -20.61
C MET A 146 -23.10 -5.19 -21.50
N ASP A 147 -22.69 -6.44 -21.32
CA ASP A 147 -23.28 -7.57 -22.00
C ASP A 147 -24.31 -8.20 -21.06
N ASN A 148 -25.59 -7.92 -21.31
CA ASN A 148 -26.69 -8.45 -20.50
C ASN A 148 -26.83 -9.98 -20.63
N GLU A 149 -26.19 -10.62 -21.61
CA GLU A 149 -26.16 -12.08 -21.73
C GLU A 149 -25.18 -12.73 -20.73
N LYS A 150 -24.21 -11.96 -20.21
CA LYS A 150 -23.22 -12.42 -19.22
C LYS A 150 -23.31 -11.57 -17.96
N PRO A 151 -24.04 -12.03 -16.92
CA PRO A 151 -24.31 -11.23 -15.73
C PRO A 151 -23.05 -10.86 -14.95
N ILE A 152 -21.93 -11.56 -15.17
CA ILE A 152 -20.64 -11.28 -14.55
C ILE A 152 -19.52 -11.26 -15.59
N ASP A 153 -18.46 -10.51 -15.29
CA ASP A 153 -17.20 -10.54 -16.02
C ASP A 153 -16.01 -10.67 -15.06
N LEU A 154 -14.94 -11.32 -15.51
CA LEU A 154 -13.75 -11.58 -14.70
C LEU A 154 -12.50 -11.16 -15.46
N ALA A 155 -11.56 -10.53 -14.75
CA ALA A 155 -10.28 -10.12 -15.33
C ALA A 155 -9.13 -10.48 -14.41
N ILE A 156 -8.07 -11.04 -15.01
CA ILE A 156 -6.77 -11.19 -14.37
C ILE A 156 -6.08 -9.83 -14.39
N VAL A 157 -5.93 -9.22 -13.23
CA VAL A 157 -5.30 -7.90 -13.08
C VAL A 157 -3.78 -8.02 -13.16
N TYR A 158 -3.22 -9.01 -12.46
CA TYR A 158 -1.82 -9.41 -12.57
C TYR A 158 -1.65 -10.88 -12.23
N SER A 159 -0.53 -11.45 -12.71
CA SER A 159 0.03 -12.72 -12.28
C SER A 159 1.55 -12.55 -12.24
N LYS A 160 2.11 -12.41 -11.03
CA LYS A 160 3.52 -12.04 -10.82
C LYS A 160 4.17 -12.89 -9.73
N GLN A 161 5.48 -13.09 -9.83
CA GLN A 161 6.30 -13.65 -8.75
C GLN A 161 6.82 -12.51 -7.88
N ASP A 162 6.75 -12.68 -6.57
CA ASP A 162 7.31 -11.71 -5.62
C ASP A 162 8.79 -12.04 -5.35
N CYS A 163 9.64 -11.69 -6.32
CA CYS A 163 11.07 -12.02 -6.32
C CYS A 163 11.85 -10.92 -7.04
N THR A 164 13.08 -10.67 -6.60
CA THR A 164 13.96 -9.64 -7.18
C THR A 164 15.05 -10.22 -8.09
N LYS A 165 15.56 -11.43 -7.79
CA LYS A 165 16.55 -12.15 -8.61
C LYS A 165 16.34 -13.67 -8.48
N ASN A 166 16.61 -14.41 -9.57
CA ASN A 166 16.51 -15.88 -9.65
C ASN A 166 15.19 -16.45 -9.10
N CYS A 167 14.09 -16.11 -9.78
CA CYS A 167 12.73 -16.48 -9.42
C CYS A 167 12.34 -17.95 -9.72
N ALA A 168 13.32 -18.80 -9.99
CA ALA A 168 13.04 -20.22 -10.24
C ALA A 168 12.49 -20.86 -8.96
N GLY A 169 11.34 -21.52 -9.07
CA GLY A 169 10.66 -22.16 -7.93
C GLY A 169 9.88 -21.23 -7.01
N TYR A 170 9.81 -19.92 -7.30
CA TYR A 170 8.91 -19.02 -6.57
C TYR A 170 7.50 -19.09 -7.17
N PRO A 171 6.45 -19.21 -6.35
CA PRO A 171 5.09 -19.27 -6.86
C PRO A 171 4.65 -17.92 -7.43
N TYR A 172 3.71 -17.97 -8.37
CA TYR A 172 3.00 -16.83 -8.92
C TYR A 172 1.80 -16.48 -8.05
N SER A 173 1.70 -15.22 -7.67
CA SER A 173 0.52 -14.62 -7.04
C SER A 173 -0.30 -13.91 -8.11
N SER A 174 -1.59 -14.24 -8.21
CA SER A 174 -2.49 -13.65 -9.18
C SER A 174 -3.68 -12.96 -8.51
N LEU A 175 -4.02 -11.76 -8.98
CA LEU A 175 -5.20 -11.01 -8.55
C LEU A 175 -6.26 -11.05 -9.65
N ILE A 176 -7.46 -11.46 -9.26
CA ILE A 176 -8.62 -11.57 -10.14
C ILE A 176 -9.69 -10.62 -9.61
N LEU A 177 -10.20 -9.77 -10.49
CA LEU A 177 -11.37 -8.95 -10.21
C LEU A 177 -12.59 -9.56 -10.88
N ILE A 178 -13.74 -9.34 -10.27
CA ILE A 178 -15.06 -9.65 -10.81
C ILE A 178 -15.89 -8.36 -10.90
N ARG A 179 -16.67 -8.26 -11.98
CA ARG A 179 -17.62 -7.18 -12.22
C ARG A 179 -19.02 -7.76 -12.33
N ASN A 180 -19.98 -7.17 -11.63
CA ASN A 180 -21.40 -7.38 -11.90
C ASN A 180 -21.81 -6.52 -13.11
N GLN A 181 -22.27 -7.17 -14.18
CA GLN A 181 -22.78 -6.50 -15.38
C GLN A 181 -24.30 -6.31 -15.36
N SER A 182 -24.98 -6.94 -14.40
CA SER A 182 -26.43 -6.81 -14.22
C SER A 182 -26.80 -5.48 -13.55
N ASP A 183 -28.00 -5.00 -13.85
CA ASP A 183 -28.67 -3.89 -13.18
C ASP A 183 -29.19 -4.28 -11.77
N GLN A 184 -29.13 -5.56 -11.41
CA GLN A 184 -29.57 -6.09 -10.12
C GLN A 184 -28.39 -6.56 -9.27
N PRO A 185 -28.50 -6.48 -7.93
CA PRO A 185 -27.52 -7.10 -7.06
C PRO A 185 -27.53 -8.62 -7.24
N LEU A 186 -26.35 -9.23 -7.23
CA LEU A 186 -26.16 -10.67 -7.40
C LEU A 186 -25.44 -11.24 -6.18
N GLU A 187 -25.89 -12.40 -5.72
CA GLU A 187 -25.15 -13.24 -4.79
C GLU A 187 -24.76 -14.52 -5.53
N ILE A 188 -23.47 -14.82 -5.60
CA ILE A 188 -22.95 -15.90 -6.45
C ILE A 188 -21.95 -16.78 -5.72
N ASP A 189 -22.01 -18.07 -6.05
CA ASP A 189 -20.91 -19.01 -5.87
C ASP A 189 -20.13 -19.08 -7.18
N LEU A 190 -18.80 -19.02 -7.09
CA LEU A 190 -17.92 -18.91 -8.25
C LEU A 190 -16.85 -20.00 -8.19
N LYS A 191 -16.75 -20.79 -9.25
CA LYS A 191 -15.67 -21.75 -9.46
C LYS A 191 -14.78 -21.28 -10.60
N LEU A 192 -13.48 -21.22 -10.32
CA LEU A 192 -12.46 -20.77 -11.25
C LEU A 192 -11.58 -21.92 -11.70
N ARG A 193 -11.30 -21.96 -13.00
CA ARG A 193 -10.35 -22.86 -13.63
C ARG A 193 -9.25 -22.04 -14.28
N LEU A 194 -8.07 -22.06 -13.69
CA LEU A 194 -6.94 -21.22 -14.06
C LEU A 194 -6.06 -21.95 -15.05
N GLN A 195 -5.63 -21.28 -16.11
CA GLN A 195 -4.87 -21.88 -17.20
C GLN A 195 -3.59 -21.11 -17.51
N ASN A 196 -2.56 -21.86 -17.93
CA ASN A 196 -1.32 -21.28 -18.45
C ASN A 196 -1.44 -20.98 -19.96
N LYS A 197 -0.34 -20.53 -20.58
CA LYS A 197 -0.31 -20.14 -22.00
C LYS A 197 -0.60 -21.28 -22.96
N SER A 198 -0.32 -22.53 -22.58
CA SER A 198 -0.61 -23.71 -23.40
C SER A 198 -2.05 -24.21 -23.21
N GLY A 199 -2.85 -23.55 -22.37
CA GLY A 199 -4.21 -23.96 -22.03
C GLY A 199 -4.27 -25.11 -21.01
N ALA A 200 -3.12 -25.51 -20.43
CA ALA A 200 -3.09 -26.49 -19.38
C ALA A 200 -3.70 -25.91 -18.10
N VAL A 201 -4.53 -26.71 -17.42
CA VAL A 201 -5.19 -26.32 -16.18
C VAL A 201 -4.16 -26.37 -15.06
N LEU A 202 -3.89 -25.21 -14.46
CA LEU A 202 -2.95 -25.08 -13.34
C LEU A 202 -3.63 -25.40 -12.02
N LYS A 203 -4.85 -24.89 -11.82
CA LYS A 203 -5.59 -25.05 -10.57
C LYS A 203 -7.08 -24.80 -10.79
N GLU A 204 -7.90 -25.55 -10.06
CA GLU A 204 -9.33 -25.28 -9.90
C GLU A 204 -9.56 -24.82 -8.46
N VAL A 205 -10.26 -23.69 -8.30
CA VAL A 205 -10.45 -23.06 -7.00
C VAL A 205 -11.87 -22.51 -6.88
N GLU A 206 -12.48 -22.72 -5.73
CA GLU A 206 -13.77 -22.15 -5.38
C GLU A 206 -13.54 -20.83 -4.64
N ALA A 207 -14.23 -19.79 -5.09
CA ALA A 207 -14.22 -18.51 -4.40
C ALA A 207 -15.15 -18.55 -3.19
N VAL A 208 -14.84 -17.73 -2.20
CA VAL A 208 -15.77 -17.40 -1.11
C VAL A 208 -17.02 -16.76 -1.75
N PRO A 209 -18.24 -17.09 -1.27
CA PRO A 209 -19.47 -16.52 -1.82
C PRO A 209 -19.43 -14.99 -1.88
N LEU A 210 -19.81 -14.43 -3.04
CA LEU A 210 -19.69 -13.00 -3.33
C LEU A 210 -21.08 -12.37 -3.41
N LYS A 211 -21.25 -11.23 -2.73
CA LYS A 211 -22.41 -10.36 -2.91
C LYS A 211 -21.97 -9.09 -3.65
N LEU A 212 -22.51 -8.89 -4.83
CA LEU A 212 -22.13 -7.83 -5.76
C LEU A 212 -23.32 -6.91 -6.01
N SER A 213 -23.15 -5.63 -5.76
CA SER A 213 -24.12 -4.60 -6.17
C SER A 213 -24.09 -4.43 -7.69
N SER A 214 -25.14 -3.81 -8.26
CA SER A 214 -25.20 -3.48 -9.69
C SER A 214 -23.96 -2.67 -10.13
N GLY A 215 -23.26 -3.12 -11.17
CA GLY A 215 -22.06 -2.46 -11.68
C GLY A 215 -20.84 -2.51 -10.76
N GLU A 216 -20.91 -3.21 -9.62
CA GLU A 216 -19.82 -3.29 -8.65
C GLU A 216 -18.63 -4.08 -9.21
N ILE A 217 -17.42 -3.65 -8.85
CA ILE A 217 -16.16 -4.32 -9.20
C ILE A 217 -15.41 -4.62 -7.91
N THR A 218 -15.18 -5.89 -7.63
CA THR A 218 -14.53 -6.35 -6.39
C THR A 218 -13.50 -7.45 -6.64
N GLU A 219 -12.67 -7.73 -5.64
CA GLU A 219 -11.67 -8.78 -5.65
C GLU A 219 -12.29 -10.15 -5.42
N VAL A 220 -11.83 -11.16 -6.16
CA VAL A 220 -12.23 -12.55 -5.90
C VAL A 220 -11.35 -13.12 -4.79
N TRP A 221 -11.98 -13.55 -3.70
CA TRP A 221 -11.32 -14.17 -2.55
C TRP A 221 -11.48 -15.69 -2.60
N THR A 222 -10.42 -16.44 -2.35
CA THR A 222 -10.43 -17.92 -2.32
C THR A 222 -9.78 -18.44 -1.04
N GLY A 223 -9.79 -19.76 -0.83
CA GLY A 223 -9.07 -20.40 0.28
C GLY A 223 -7.56 -20.15 0.29
N ASP A 224 -6.96 -19.81 -0.86
CA ASP A 224 -5.55 -19.44 -0.98
C ASP A 224 -5.30 -17.96 -0.68
N SER A 225 -6.34 -17.16 -0.50
CA SER A 225 -6.19 -15.73 -0.30
C SER A 225 -5.59 -15.42 1.06
N TYR A 226 -4.30 -15.10 1.06
CA TYR A 226 -3.60 -14.56 2.22
C TYR A 226 -3.86 -13.06 2.35
N ALA A 227 -4.74 -12.67 3.26
CA ALA A 227 -4.96 -11.27 3.62
C ALA A 227 -4.44 -10.89 5.03
N LYS A 228 -3.87 -11.84 5.79
CA LYS A 228 -3.75 -11.65 7.24
C LYS A 228 -2.68 -10.67 7.71
N HIS A 229 -1.57 -10.50 6.97
CA HIS A 229 -0.43 -9.69 7.44
C HIS A 229 0.12 -8.68 6.44
N ASP A 230 -0.17 -8.83 5.14
CA ASP A 230 0.28 -7.88 4.13
C ASP A 230 -0.83 -7.57 3.11
N PHE A 231 -1.27 -6.33 3.08
CA PHE A 231 -2.19 -5.83 2.07
C PHE A 231 -1.60 -5.95 0.65
N TRP A 232 -0.28 -5.85 0.51
CA TRP A 232 0.42 -5.90 -0.77
C TRP A 232 0.58 -7.32 -1.31
N ALA A 233 0.44 -8.32 -0.45
CA ALA A 233 0.48 -9.73 -0.82
C ALA A 233 -0.91 -10.29 -1.22
N ARG A 234 -1.91 -9.41 -1.41
CA ARG A 234 -3.25 -9.82 -1.85
C ARG A 234 -3.16 -10.61 -3.15
N ALA A 235 -3.63 -11.85 -3.07
CA ALA A 235 -3.75 -12.74 -4.19
C ALA A 235 -5.12 -13.41 -4.11
N SER A 236 -5.81 -13.45 -5.25
CA SER A 236 -6.97 -14.31 -5.43
C SER A 236 -6.53 -15.78 -5.45
N VAL A 237 -5.33 -16.07 -5.96
CA VAL A 237 -4.80 -17.43 -6.08
C VAL A 237 -3.28 -17.45 -6.18
N VAL A 238 -2.69 -18.55 -5.71
CA VAL A 238 -1.26 -18.85 -5.80
C VAL A 238 -1.05 -20.12 -6.61
N THR A 239 -0.18 -20.06 -7.63
CA THR A 239 0.11 -21.17 -8.57
C THR A 239 1.61 -21.28 -8.84
N ASP A 240 2.10 -22.46 -9.22
CA ASP A 240 3.54 -22.66 -9.53
C ASP A 240 3.94 -22.03 -10.87
N GLU A 241 2.99 -21.92 -11.79
CA GLU A 241 3.17 -21.27 -13.10
C GLU A 241 2.31 -20.02 -13.23
N ARG A 242 2.67 -19.16 -14.19
CA ARG A 242 1.93 -17.94 -14.50
C ARG A 242 0.55 -18.25 -15.06
N VAL A 243 -0.48 -17.70 -14.44
CA VAL A 243 -1.84 -17.71 -14.97
C VAL A 243 -1.93 -16.71 -16.11
N THR A 244 -2.42 -17.15 -17.27
CA THR A 244 -2.62 -16.29 -18.44
C THR A 244 -4.03 -16.28 -18.96
N ASP A 245 -4.82 -17.31 -18.63
CA ASP A 245 -6.22 -17.38 -19.00
C ASP A 245 -7.03 -17.96 -17.83
N LEU A 246 -8.32 -17.65 -17.79
CA LEU A 246 -9.25 -18.19 -16.82
C LEU A 246 -10.54 -18.64 -17.50
N LYS A 247 -11.11 -19.72 -16.97
CA LYS A 247 -12.49 -20.12 -17.22
C LYS A 247 -13.23 -20.11 -15.90
N TYR A 248 -14.51 -19.79 -15.94
CA TYR A 248 -15.31 -19.72 -14.72
C TYR A 248 -16.67 -20.37 -14.93
N GLN A 249 -17.21 -20.86 -13.82
CA GLN A 249 -18.59 -21.29 -13.68
C GLN A 249 -19.16 -20.56 -12.48
N TYR A 250 -20.41 -20.13 -12.57
CA TYR A 250 -21.10 -19.46 -11.48
C TYR A 250 -22.49 -20.06 -11.26
N SER A 251 -22.95 -20.00 -10.02
CA SER A 251 -24.34 -20.26 -9.65
C SER A 251 -24.85 -19.11 -8.80
N ILE A 252 -26.05 -18.62 -9.13
CA ILE A 252 -26.71 -17.55 -8.38
C ILE A 252 -27.32 -18.18 -7.12
N ILE A 253 -26.94 -17.65 -5.96
CA ILE A 253 -27.44 -18.05 -4.65
C ILE A 253 -28.70 -17.21 -4.39
N ASP A 254 -29.81 -17.57 -5.03
CA ASP A 254 -31.11 -16.94 -4.76
C ASP A 254 -31.63 -17.44 -3.41
N ARG A 255 -31.24 -16.78 -2.31
CA ARG A 255 -31.92 -16.91 -1.02
C ARG A 255 -33.09 -15.94 -1.01
N ARG A 256 -34.24 -16.40 -1.52
CA ARG A 256 -35.54 -15.83 -1.17
C ARG A 256 -35.70 -15.67 0.34
#